data_AF-A1ZZI5-F1
#
_entry.id   AF-A1ZZI5-F1
#
_cell.length_a   1.000
_cell.length_b   1.000
_cell.length_c   1.000
_cell.angle_alpha   90.00
_cell.angle_beta   90.00
_cell.angle_gamma   90.00
#
_symmetry.space_group_name_H-M   'P 1'
#
loop_
_entity.id
_entity.type
_entity.pdbx_description
1 polymer ?
#
loop_
_entity_poly.entity_id
_entity_poly.type
_entity_poly.pdbx_seq_one_letter_code
_entity_poly.pdbx_strand_id
1 'polypeptide(L)'
;MFSKNNQVFYYNAGRHKSIALKEIDAQTFIKIGHFKANPGNQPIIHTAYPEAKNVEYFYCKDRRGVYLIEEVFTQERFSPRVTIYKLGWADPKTFTTNNALFPYAKDKNGVYLHIHKVPNLLPQGITSCQDIMNAPHHSYEKLPIEVLYQYP
;
A
#
# COMPACT_ATOMS: atom_id res chain seq x y z
N MET A 1 -11.37 2.33 5.16
CA MET A 1 -11.94 1.02 5.57
C MET A 1 -12.43 1.03 7.01
N PHE A 2 -13.45 0.22 7.31
CA PHE A 2 -13.96 -0.01 8.66
C PHE A 2 -14.59 -1.41 8.75
N SER A 3 -14.68 -1.96 9.97
CA SER A 3 -15.35 -3.23 10.24
C SER A 3 -16.73 -2.97 10.84
N LYS A 4 -17.76 -3.68 10.37
CA LYS A 4 -19.12 -3.67 10.93
C LYS A 4 -19.76 -5.04 10.72
N ASN A 5 -20.45 -5.58 11.72
CA ASN A 5 -21.15 -6.87 11.64
C ASN A 5 -20.28 -8.01 11.06
N ASN A 6 -19.05 -8.15 11.55
CA ASN A 6 -18.08 -9.16 11.10
C ASN A 6 -17.71 -9.08 9.60
N GLN A 7 -17.83 -7.91 8.99
CA GLN A 7 -17.46 -7.64 7.60
C GLN A 7 -16.63 -6.36 7.51
N VAL A 8 -15.59 -6.37 6.68
CA VAL A 8 -14.82 -5.16 6.34
C VAL A 8 -15.47 -4.45 5.16
N PHE A 9 -15.56 -3.13 5.25
CA PHE A 9 -16.06 -2.25 4.22
C PHE A 9 -15.02 -1.20 3.84
N TYR A 10 -15.02 -0.80 2.58
CA TYR A 10 -14.38 0.43 2.11
C TYR A 10 -15.47 1.44 1.77
N TYR A 11 -15.37 2.66 2.30
CA TYR A 11 -16.25 3.76 1.93
C TYR A 11 -15.62 4.52 0.76
N ASN A 12 -16.25 4.46 -0.40
CA ASN A 12 -15.85 5.24 -1.56
C ASN A 12 -16.53 6.61 -1.48
N ALA A 13 -15.75 7.64 -1.18
CA ALA A 13 -16.25 9.01 -1.07
C ALA A 13 -16.82 9.52 -2.41
N GLY A 14 -16.22 9.14 -3.54
CA GLY A 14 -16.68 9.52 -4.88
C GLY A 14 -18.04 8.96 -5.28
N ARG A 15 -18.46 7.86 -4.66
CA ARG A 15 -19.79 7.25 -4.88
C ARG A 15 -20.75 7.45 -3.72
N HIS A 16 -20.31 8.08 -2.63
CA HIS A 16 -21.03 8.14 -1.36
C HIS A 16 -21.56 6.76 -0.91
N LYS A 17 -20.76 5.70 -1.15
CA LYS A 17 -21.21 4.31 -0.93
C LYS A 17 -20.12 3.45 -0.32
N SER A 18 -20.54 2.59 0.61
CA SER A 18 -19.70 1.53 1.15
C SER A 18 -19.77 0.26 0.31
N ILE A 19 -18.62 -0.36 0.06
CA ILE A 19 -18.49 -1.66 -0.60
C ILE A 19 -17.99 -2.68 0.42
N ALA A 20 -18.62 -3.84 0.47
CA ALA A 20 -18.17 -4.96 1.29
C ALA A 20 -16.97 -5.66 0.65
N LEU A 21 -15.91 -5.84 1.42
CA LEU A 21 -14.69 -6.51 1.00
C LEU A 21 -14.65 -7.91 1.60
N LYS A 22 -15.39 -8.83 0.99
CA LYS A 22 -15.68 -10.18 1.51
C LYS A 22 -14.44 -11.04 1.74
N GLU A 23 -13.37 -10.77 1.01
CA GLU A 23 -12.10 -11.50 1.15
C GLU A 23 -11.37 -11.17 2.46
N ILE A 24 -11.63 -9.99 3.03
CA ILE A 24 -10.94 -9.50 4.22
C ILE A 24 -11.65 -9.98 5.48
N ASP A 25 -10.90 -10.67 6.32
CA ASP A 25 -11.34 -11.17 7.60
C ASP A 25 -11.44 -10.04 8.64
N ALA A 26 -12.67 -9.66 8.97
CA ALA A 26 -12.96 -8.58 9.90
C ALA A 26 -12.46 -8.83 11.33
N GLN A 27 -12.27 -10.09 11.75
CA GLN A 27 -11.84 -10.41 13.12
C GLN A 27 -10.36 -10.12 13.34
N THR A 28 -9.56 -10.20 12.28
CA THR A 28 -8.10 -10.03 12.34
C THR A 28 -7.64 -8.79 11.57
N PHE A 29 -8.59 -7.97 11.10
CA PHE A 29 -8.34 -6.77 10.32
C PHE A 29 -7.61 -5.70 11.14
N ILE A 30 -6.47 -5.23 10.62
CA ILE A 30 -5.63 -4.20 11.24
C ILE A 30 -5.26 -3.17 10.16
N LYS A 31 -5.39 -1.88 10.49
CA LYS A 31 -4.82 -0.78 9.70
C LYS A 31 -3.36 -0.59 10.09
N ILE A 32 -2.48 -0.47 9.11
CA ILE A 32 -1.04 -0.50 9.33
C ILE A 32 -0.41 0.87 9.12
N GLY A 33 -0.75 1.55 8.03
CA GLY A 33 -0.20 2.87 7.75
C GLY A 33 -1.03 3.62 6.72
N HIS A 34 -0.96 4.95 6.80
CA HIS A 34 -1.51 5.87 5.82
C HIS A 34 -0.40 6.80 5.38
N PHE A 35 -0.25 6.90 4.07
CA PHE A 35 0.84 7.63 3.45
C PHE A 35 0.33 8.52 2.34
N LYS A 36 0.88 9.74 2.27
CA LYS A 36 0.58 10.69 1.21
C LYS A 36 1.82 10.90 0.37
N ALA A 37 1.74 10.61 -0.91
CA ALA A 37 2.76 10.91 -1.88
C ALA A 37 2.33 12.15 -2.67
N ASN A 38 3.04 13.25 -2.46
CA ASN A 38 2.88 14.49 -3.23
C ASN A 38 4.19 14.74 -4.00
N PRO A 39 4.19 14.62 -5.35
CA PRO A 39 5.40 14.73 -6.17
C PRO A 39 6.17 16.04 -5.96
N GLY A 40 5.45 17.15 -5.74
CA GLY A 40 6.06 18.48 -5.56
C GLY A 40 6.91 18.65 -4.28
N ASN A 41 6.76 17.77 -3.29
CA ASN A 41 7.42 17.92 -1.98
C ASN A 41 8.43 16.81 -1.67
N GLN A 42 8.57 15.78 -2.51
CA GLN A 42 9.38 14.61 -2.18
C GLN A 42 10.20 14.08 -3.38
N PRO A 43 11.52 14.36 -3.42
CA PRO A 43 12.36 14.00 -4.58
C PRO A 43 12.56 12.49 -4.77
N ILE A 44 12.37 11.67 -3.74
CA ILE A 44 12.66 10.22 -3.76
C ILE A 44 11.55 9.40 -4.45
N ILE A 45 10.32 9.92 -4.53
CA ILE A 45 9.15 9.19 -5.06
C ILE A 45 9.13 9.19 -6.61
N HIS A 46 9.98 9.99 -7.25
CA HIS A 46 9.81 10.39 -8.65
C HIS A 46 10.01 9.29 -9.72
N THR A 47 10.68 8.17 -9.42
CA THR A 47 11.01 7.14 -10.44
C THR A 47 10.18 5.86 -10.34
N ALA A 48 9.61 5.54 -9.17
CA ALA A 48 8.78 4.35 -8.97
C ALA A 48 7.28 4.60 -9.17
N TYR A 49 6.87 5.86 -9.29
CA TYR A 49 5.48 6.29 -9.43
C TYR A 49 5.31 7.10 -10.73
N PRO A 50 4.90 6.46 -11.84
CA PRO A 50 4.94 7.06 -13.19
C PRO A 50 3.92 8.18 -13.43
N GLU A 51 3.03 8.48 -12.48
CA GLU A 51 2.08 9.58 -12.60
C GLU A 51 2.27 10.57 -11.44
N ALA A 52 2.73 11.79 -11.75
CA ALA A 52 2.88 12.89 -10.81
C ALA A 52 1.52 13.40 -10.31
N LYS A 53 0.84 12.59 -9.50
CA LYS A 53 -0.49 12.86 -8.92
C LYS A 53 -0.39 12.85 -7.39
N ASN A 54 -1.30 13.55 -6.73
CA ASN A 54 -1.45 13.40 -5.28
C ASN A 54 -2.04 12.00 -5.07
N VAL A 55 -1.28 11.11 -4.43
CA VAL A 55 -1.73 9.73 -4.17
C VAL A 55 -1.73 9.47 -2.67
N GLU A 56 -2.80 8.88 -2.18
CA GLU A 56 -2.86 8.34 -0.83
C GLU A 56 -2.79 6.81 -0.86
N TYR A 57 -1.90 6.25 -0.04
CA TYR A 57 -1.73 4.82 0.14
C TYR A 57 -2.13 4.42 1.55
N PHE A 58 -2.96 3.38 1.66
CA PHE A 58 -3.27 2.77 2.94
C PHE A 58 -2.88 1.30 2.93
N TYR A 59 -2.01 0.90 3.85
CA TYR A 59 -1.75 -0.50 4.10
C TYR A 59 -2.65 -1.00 5.22
N CYS A 60 -3.22 -2.17 5.01
CA CYS A 60 -3.92 -2.92 6.03
C CYS A 60 -3.64 -4.41 5.85
N LYS A 61 -4.00 -5.21 6.86
CA LYS A 61 -3.80 -6.65 6.83
C LYS A 61 -4.88 -7.35 7.61
N ASP A 62 -5.00 -8.65 7.38
CA ASP A 62 -5.69 -9.59 8.23
C ASP A 62 -4.87 -10.88 8.31
N ARG A 63 -5.42 -11.97 8.84
CA ARG A 63 -4.70 -13.26 8.86
C ARG A 63 -4.44 -13.88 7.48
N ARG A 64 -5.14 -13.44 6.44
CA ARG A 64 -5.13 -14.00 5.08
C ARG A 64 -4.20 -13.26 4.14
N GLY A 65 -3.89 -11.99 4.41
CA GLY A 65 -2.98 -11.23 3.57
C GLY A 65 -2.80 -9.78 3.97
N VAL A 66 -2.00 -9.10 3.15
CA VAL A 66 -1.77 -7.66 3.21
C VAL A 66 -2.45 -7.03 2.02
N TYR A 67 -3.09 -5.89 2.27
CA TYR A 67 -3.85 -5.14 1.29
C TYR A 67 -3.34 -3.71 1.21
N LEU A 68 -3.40 -3.18 0.00
CA LEU A 68 -3.00 -1.82 -0.33
C LEU A 68 -4.18 -1.12 -0.99
N ILE A 69 -4.61 -0.02 -0.42
CA ILE A 69 -5.57 0.90 -1.03
C ILE A 69 -4.78 2.04 -1.64
N GLU A 70 -4.99 2.29 -2.92
CA GLU A 70 -4.43 3.39 -3.68
C GLU A 70 -5.57 4.35 -4.06
N GLU A 71 -5.47 5.60 -3.61
CA GLU A 71 -6.39 6.68 -3.98
C GLU A 71 -5.63 7.74 -4.76
N VAL A 72 -5.88 7.82 -6.07
CA VAL A 72 -5.21 8.76 -6.97
C VAL A 72 -6.11 9.97 -7.21
N PHE A 73 -5.65 11.14 -6.79
CA PHE A 73 -6.36 12.41 -6.95
C PHE A 73 -5.85 13.16 -8.18
N THR A 74 -6.77 13.59 -9.04
CA THR A 74 -6.47 14.38 -10.24
C THR A 74 -7.22 15.70 -10.17
N GLN A 75 -6.63 16.79 -10.68
CA GLN A 75 -7.29 18.10 -10.73
C GLN A 75 -8.63 18.08 -11.47
N GLU A 76 -8.78 17.17 -12.44
CA GLU A 76 -9.98 17.02 -13.27
C GLU A 76 -11.15 16.33 -12.55
N ARG A 77 -10.97 15.81 -11.33
CA ARG A 77 -11.99 15.00 -10.65
C ARG A 77 -12.21 15.42 -9.21
N PHE A 78 -13.48 15.54 -8.84
CA PHE A 78 -13.90 15.76 -7.46
C PHE A 78 -13.74 14.54 -6.55
N SER A 79 -13.44 13.36 -7.13
CA SER A 79 -13.23 12.12 -6.38
C SER A 79 -12.02 11.33 -6.88
N PRO A 80 -11.32 10.61 -5.98
CA PRO A 80 -10.14 9.85 -6.37
C PRO A 80 -10.51 8.62 -7.18
N ARG A 81 -9.60 8.22 -8.08
CA ARG A 81 -9.53 6.86 -8.59
C ARG A 81 -9.09 5.94 -7.47
N VAL A 82 -9.80 4.84 -7.27
CA VAL A 82 -9.52 3.94 -6.13
C VAL A 82 -9.21 2.56 -6.65
N THR A 83 -8.09 1.98 -6.22
CA THR A 83 -7.81 0.56 -6.42
C THR A 83 -7.45 -0.09 -5.08
N ILE A 84 -7.96 -1.30 -4.84
CA ILE A 84 -7.62 -2.10 -3.66
C ILE A 84 -6.96 -3.38 -4.13
N TYR A 85 -5.69 -3.55 -3.77
CA TYR A 85 -4.86 -4.70 -4.09
C TYR A 85 -4.72 -5.61 -2.87
N LYS A 86 -4.66 -6.93 -3.11
CA LYS A 86 -4.07 -7.90 -2.19
C LYS A 86 -2.67 -8.27 -2.69
N LEU A 87 -1.68 -8.24 -1.80
CA LEU A 87 -0.28 -8.42 -2.12
C LEU A 87 0.13 -9.89 -1.90
N GLY A 88 0.35 -10.63 -2.99
CA GLY A 88 0.42 -12.09 -3.01
C GLY A 88 1.61 -12.77 -2.30
N TRP A 89 2.60 -12.02 -1.81
CA TRP A 89 3.78 -12.54 -1.10
C TRP A 89 4.07 -11.86 0.24
N ALA A 90 3.32 -10.81 0.56
CA ALA A 90 3.52 -10.09 1.80
C ALA A 90 3.03 -10.94 2.99
N ASP A 91 3.88 -11.14 4.00
CA ASP A 91 3.56 -11.91 5.20
C ASP A 91 2.78 -11.03 6.18
N PRO A 92 1.47 -11.24 6.37
CA PRO A 92 0.68 -10.38 7.23
C PRO A 92 1.09 -10.44 8.70
N LYS A 93 1.74 -11.51 9.18
CA LYS A 93 2.14 -11.59 10.59
C LYS A 93 3.23 -10.57 10.89
N THR A 94 4.17 -10.39 9.97
CA THR A 94 5.34 -9.52 10.16
C THR A 94 5.33 -8.22 9.36
N PHE A 95 4.33 -8.01 8.51
CA PHE A 95 4.20 -6.80 7.71
C PHE A 95 4.07 -5.55 8.57
N THR A 96 4.93 -4.57 8.30
CA THR A 96 5.05 -3.32 9.04
C THR A 96 5.59 -2.20 8.14
N THR A 97 5.34 -0.97 8.58
CA THR A 97 5.82 0.26 7.95
C THR A 97 5.72 1.38 9.00
N ASN A 98 6.54 2.42 8.85
CA ASN A 98 6.59 3.54 9.76
C ASN A 98 7.13 4.78 9.03
N ASN A 99 7.16 5.93 9.71
CA ASN A 99 7.64 7.18 9.10
C ASN A 99 9.11 7.12 8.64
N ALA A 100 9.96 6.33 9.31
CA ALA A 100 11.37 6.20 8.93
C ALA A 100 11.55 5.35 7.65
N LEU A 101 10.69 4.35 7.45
CA LEU A 101 10.69 3.48 6.27
C LEU A 101 9.97 4.08 5.08
N PHE A 102 9.10 5.06 5.29
CA PHE A 102 8.32 5.68 4.22
C PHE A 102 9.21 6.13 3.03
N PRO A 103 8.87 5.80 1.77
CA PRO A 103 7.63 5.19 1.25
C PRO A 103 7.52 3.66 1.27
N TYR A 104 8.46 2.98 1.92
CA TYR A 104 8.54 1.53 1.92
C TYR A 104 7.75 0.88 3.06
N ALA A 105 7.38 -0.37 2.82
CA ALA A 105 6.94 -1.30 3.85
C ALA A 105 7.86 -2.53 3.84
N LYS A 106 7.83 -3.32 4.91
CA LYS A 106 8.60 -4.55 4.96
C LYS A 106 7.89 -5.62 5.77
N ASP A 107 8.31 -6.86 5.55
CA ASP A 107 8.00 -7.99 6.42
C ASP A 107 9.27 -8.85 6.56
N LYS A 108 9.16 -10.08 7.09
CA LYS A 108 10.31 -10.98 7.23
C LYS A 108 10.90 -11.46 5.89
N ASN A 109 10.11 -11.42 4.80
CA ASN A 109 10.45 -11.98 3.48
C ASN A 109 10.96 -10.92 2.50
N GLY A 110 10.61 -9.64 2.68
CA GLY A 110 10.97 -8.60 1.72
C GLY A 110 10.70 -7.18 2.17
N VAL A 111 11.19 -6.27 1.33
CA VAL A 111 10.90 -4.83 1.36
C VAL A 111 10.05 -4.51 0.14
N TYR A 112 9.07 -3.65 0.32
CA TYR A 112 8.04 -3.37 -0.68
C TYR A 112 7.88 -1.87 -0.88
N LEU A 113 7.61 -1.50 -2.13
CA LEU A 113 7.18 -0.17 -2.53
C LEU A 113 5.93 -0.32 -3.39
N HIS A 114 4.80 0.16 -2.89
CA HIS A 114 3.51 0.01 -3.57
C HIS A 114 3.21 -1.48 -3.89
N ILE A 115 2.98 -1.82 -5.16
CA ILE A 115 2.77 -3.18 -5.66
C ILE A 115 4.07 -3.90 -6.07
N HIS A 116 5.24 -3.39 -5.67
CA HIS A 116 6.54 -3.94 -6.04
C HIS A 116 7.31 -4.42 -4.82
N LYS A 117 8.12 -5.46 -5.02
CA LYS A 117 9.18 -5.89 -4.12
C LYS A 117 10.50 -5.26 -4.55
N VAL A 118 11.32 -4.89 -3.58
CA VAL A 118 12.73 -4.54 -3.80
C VAL A 118 13.55 -5.83 -3.58
N PRO A 119 14.08 -6.47 -4.63
CA PRO A 119 14.80 -7.72 -4.50
C PRO A 119 16.16 -7.51 -3.84
N ASN A 120 16.78 -8.60 -3.39
CA ASN A 120 18.13 -8.64 -2.81
C ASN A 120 18.35 -7.81 -1.53
N LEU A 121 17.28 -7.33 -0.88
CA LEU A 121 17.35 -6.70 0.43
C LEU A 121 17.01 -7.69 1.54
N LEU A 122 17.81 -7.68 2.61
CA LEU A 122 17.53 -8.38 3.85
C LEU A 122 16.70 -7.48 4.79
N PRO A 123 15.40 -7.75 5.02
CA PRO A 123 14.54 -6.81 5.75
C PRO A 123 14.94 -6.57 7.21
N GLN A 124 15.68 -7.50 7.82
CA GLN A 124 16.07 -7.42 9.23
C GLN A 124 17.00 -6.24 9.53
N GLY A 125 17.83 -5.83 8.56
CA GLY A 125 18.76 -4.69 8.70
C GLY A 125 18.18 -3.35 8.24
N ILE A 126 17.00 -3.34 7.63
CA ILE A 126 16.39 -2.13 7.07
C ILE A 126 15.55 -1.43 8.15
N THR A 127 16.00 -0.25 8.58
CA THR A 127 15.34 0.55 9.62
C THR A 127 14.81 1.87 9.08
N SER A 128 15.37 2.35 7.97
CA SER A 128 15.00 3.60 7.31
C SER A 128 14.88 3.43 5.79
N CYS A 129 14.22 4.37 5.12
CA CYS A 129 14.21 4.45 3.67
C CYS A 129 15.62 4.72 3.11
N GLN A 130 16.50 5.39 3.86
CA GLN A 130 17.87 5.64 3.44
C GLN A 130 18.69 4.35 3.33
N ASP A 131 18.45 3.36 4.20
CA ASP A 131 19.11 2.04 4.11
C ASP A 131 18.79 1.36 2.78
N ILE A 132 17.54 1.50 2.32
CA ILE A 132 17.06 0.99 1.04
C ILE A 132 17.72 1.78 -0.08
N MET A 133 17.69 3.11 -0.02
CA MET A 133 18.25 4.01 -1.03
C MET A 133 19.79 3.93 -1.15
N ASN A 134 20.49 3.40 -0.15
CA ASN A 134 21.94 3.19 -0.20
C ASN A 134 22.33 1.80 -0.70
N ALA A 135 21.38 0.88 -0.83
CA ALA A 135 21.69 -0.47 -1.29
C ALA A 135 22.21 -0.46 -2.73
N PRO A 136 23.22 -1.27 -3.07
CA PRO A 136 23.68 -1.41 -4.43
C PRO A 136 22.60 -2.08 -5.29
N HIS A 137 22.38 -1.56 -6.50
CA HIS A 137 21.40 -2.06 -7.48
C HIS A 137 19.94 -2.05 -7.00
N HIS A 138 19.27 -0.91 -7.13
CA HIS A 138 17.82 -0.84 -6.95
C HIS A 138 17.10 -1.30 -8.20
N SER A 139 16.29 -2.34 -8.05
CA SER A 139 15.26 -2.71 -9.01
C SER A 139 13.93 -2.90 -8.28
N TYR A 140 12.87 -3.00 -9.06
CA TYR A 140 11.51 -3.21 -8.55
C TYR A 140 10.87 -4.34 -9.32
N GLU A 141 10.49 -5.40 -8.60
CA GLU A 141 9.81 -6.56 -9.16
C GLU A 141 8.33 -6.48 -8.81
N LYS A 142 7.46 -6.56 -9.81
CA LYS A 142 6.02 -6.51 -9.58
C LYS A 142 5.58 -7.74 -8.78
N LEU A 143 4.85 -7.52 -7.69
CA LEU A 143 4.26 -8.59 -6.90
C LEU A 143 3.13 -9.27 -7.69
N PRO A 144 2.87 -10.56 -7.46
CA PRO A 144 1.57 -11.12 -7.76
C PRO A 144 0.51 -10.34 -6.99
N ILE A 145 -0.45 -9.77 -7.71
CA ILE A 145 -1.52 -8.96 -7.13
C ILE A 145 -2.89 -9.51 -7.53
N GLU A 146 -3.82 -9.40 -6.59
CA GLU A 146 -5.25 -9.58 -6.84
C GLU A 146 -5.95 -8.24 -6.63
N VAL A 147 -6.76 -7.81 -7.60
CA VAL A 147 -7.53 -6.55 -7.49
C VAL A 147 -8.89 -6.87 -6.88
N LEU A 148 -9.11 -6.44 -5.64
CA LEU A 148 -10.36 -6.67 -4.90
C LEU A 148 -11.46 -5.65 -5.26
N TYR A 149 -11.05 -4.45 -5.65
CA TYR A 149 -11.94 -3.36 -6.02
C TYR A 149 -11.21 -2.36 -6.91
N GLN A 150 -11.91 -1.84 -7.92
CA GLN A 150 -11.41 -0.73 -8.73
C GLN A 150 -12.56 0.22 -9.05
N TYR A 151 -12.29 1.52 -8.90
CA TYR A 151 -13.20 2.61 -9.27
C TYR A 151 -12.46 3.62 -10.13
N PRO A 152 -13.00 3.92 -11.33
CA PRO A 152 -12.34 4.76 -12.31
C PRO A 152 -12.39 6.23 -12.00
#